data_AF-A0A948P684-F1
#
_entry.id   AF-A0A948P684-F1
#
_cell.length_a   1.000
_cell.length_b   1.000
_cell.length_c   1.000
_cell.angle_alpha   90.00
_cell.angle_beta   90.00
_cell.angle_gamma   90.00
#
_symmetry.space_group_name_H-M   'P 1'
#
loop_
_entity.id
_entity.type
_entity.pdbx_description
1 polymer ?
#
loop_
_entity_poly.entity_id
_entity_poly.type
_entity_poly.pdbx_seq_one_letter_code
_entity_poly.pdbx_strand_id
1 'polypeptide(L)'
;MILTYSDCQKLVKLLRRHGYEVRFFITGEYGSERQRAHWNIILYSDKPLPAFSGWDQYGRWKAKAPFTTRFNWVRTDANGKPVYIQNGQPAWWWPHGFVHIDQLNVQNVKYVCKYVLKDFDANGKQGHKGQSKGEPGKSGPIGWKYFEHLAEKYVEQGLAPQTPEYRFPESRTREGEPIHYWLKGRSLELFLEHYIATWLRRWPERKRPKSALVDLFEEYGRVVNDENKMLIRQQFPHGEREYQIIAPYARLESEWEKAFEERHIREMAGNIEIYARDIRDAEDGEERQRQIRRAERFFTEQWYAYNHKHSRHWVKGKWQQHARSAGPCGCCAEPGSPDILSGGRGPGDGPKPQPGVGRPSKPDYGLGPVGRYNRDYAEPDEADDA
;
A
#
# COMPACT_ATOMS: atom_id res chain seq x y z
N MET A 1 -8.27 -22.23 17.97
CA MET A 1 -7.38 -21.38 17.14
C MET A 1 -7.52 -19.96 17.63
N ILE A 2 -6.42 -19.26 17.93
CA ILE A 2 -6.43 -17.92 18.53
C ILE A 2 -6.30 -16.87 17.41
N LEU A 3 -7.12 -15.82 17.44
CA LEU A 3 -6.97 -14.67 16.55
C LEU A 3 -5.66 -13.94 16.85
N THR A 4 -4.66 -14.12 15.98
CA THR A 4 -3.34 -13.50 16.15
C THR A 4 -3.12 -12.44 15.08
N TYR A 5 -3.31 -11.16 15.43
CA TYR A 5 -3.20 -10.05 14.47
C TYR A 5 -1.81 -9.96 13.82
N SER A 6 -0.76 -10.45 14.49
CA SER A 6 0.60 -10.46 13.92
C SER A 6 0.70 -11.27 12.63
N ASP A 7 -0.17 -12.27 12.43
CA ASP A 7 -0.16 -13.11 11.23
C ASP A 7 -0.61 -12.29 10.01
N CYS A 8 -1.64 -11.47 10.18
CA CYS A 8 -2.10 -10.51 9.19
C CYS A 8 -1.05 -9.43 8.90
N GLN A 9 -0.38 -8.95 9.94
CA GLN A 9 0.72 -7.99 9.75
C GLN A 9 1.87 -8.62 8.96
N LYS A 10 2.23 -9.88 9.20
CA LYS A 10 3.27 -10.60 8.45
C LYS A 10 2.87 -10.77 6.98
N LEU A 11 1.61 -11.12 6.70
CA LEU A 11 1.08 -11.16 5.33
C LEU A 11 1.26 -9.83 4.60
N VAL A 12 0.80 -8.73 5.21
CA VAL A 12 0.89 -7.39 4.61
C VAL A 12 2.35 -6.96 4.44
N LYS A 13 3.23 -7.24 5.42
CA LYS A 13 4.67 -6.97 5.32
C LYS A 13 5.32 -7.78 4.20
N LEU A 14 4.94 -9.05 4.04
CA LEU A 14 5.45 -9.92 2.99
C LEU A 14 5.06 -9.39 1.62
N LEU A 15 3.78 -9.01 1.42
CA LEU A 15 3.33 -8.36 0.18
C LEU A 15 4.14 -7.10 -0.13
N ARG A 16 4.35 -6.23 0.85
CA ARG A 16 5.16 -5.01 0.67
C ARG A 16 6.62 -5.29 0.35
N ARG A 17 7.24 -6.29 0.98
CA ARG A 17 8.61 -6.73 0.68
C ARG A 17 8.76 -7.21 -0.77
N HIS A 18 7.68 -7.71 -1.36
CA HIS A 18 7.63 -8.11 -2.77
C HIS A 18 7.21 -6.97 -3.72
N GLY A 19 7.23 -5.72 -3.27
CA GLY A 19 6.99 -4.54 -4.11
C GLY A 19 5.52 -4.17 -4.28
N TYR A 20 4.59 -4.85 -3.61
CA TYR A 20 3.17 -4.52 -3.69
C TYR A 20 2.80 -3.38 -2.72
N GLU A 21 2.20 -2.33 -3.26
CA GLU A 21 1.74 -1.17 -2.50
C GLU A 21 0.34 -1.42 -1.92
N VAL A 22 0.28 -2.32 -0.94
CA VAL A 22 -0.98 -2.73 -0.33
C VAL A 22 -1.39 -1.85 0.84
N ARG A 23 -2.64 -1.42 0.79
CA ARG A 23 -3.44 -0.91 1.91
C ARG A 23 -4.50 -1.93 2.25
N PHE A 24 -5.06 -1.86 3.46
CA PHE A 24 -6.02 -2.86 3.89
C PHE A 24 -7.05 -2.32 4.89
N PHE A 25 -8.23 -2.94 4.85
CA PHE A 25 -9.13 -3.07 5.99
C PHE A 25 -9.11 -4.52 6.45
N ILE A 26 -9.07 -4.73 7.75
CA ILE A 26 -9.11 -6.07 8.32
C ILE A 26 -9.98 -6.12 9.56
N THR A 27 -10.73 -7.21 9.68
CA THR A 27 -11.45 -7.57 10.88
C THR A 27 -11.29 -9.06 11.16
N GLY A 28 -10.93 -9.40 12.39
CA GLY A 28 -10.85 -10.78 12.88
C GLY A 28 -12.00 -11.05 13.81
N GLU A 29 -12.69 -12.17 13.60
CA GLU A 29 -13.78 -12.61 14.47
C GLU A 29 -13.82 -14.14 14.63
N TYR A 30 -14.60 -14.59 15.62
CA TYR A 30 -14.94 -15.99 15.82
C TYR A 30 -16.31 -16.27 15.21
N GLY A 31 -16.40 -17.28 14.34
CA GLY A 31 -17.66 -17.69 13.74
C GLY A 31 -18.67 -18.16 14.80
N SER A 32 -19.95 -17.83 14.63
CA SER A 32 -21.01 -18.09 15.63
C SER A 32 -21.20 -19.58 15.95
N GLU A 33 -21.20 -20.43 14.92
CA GLU A 33 -21.55 -21.86 15.06
C GLU A 33 -20.43 -22.68 15.69
N ARG A 34 -19.18 -22.51 15.22
CA ARG A 34 -18.04 -23.37 15.59
C ARG A 34 -16.91 -22.65 16.30
N GLN A 35 -17.10 -21.37 16.65
CA GLN A 35 -16.08 -20.52 17.29
C GLN A 35 -14.73 -20.57 16.56
N ARG A 36 -14.77 -20.66 15.22
CA ARG A 36 -13.56 -20.68 14.39
C ARG A 36 -13.08 -19.26 14.16
N ALA A 37 -11.82 -19.01 14.53
CA ALA A 37 -11.12 -17.79 14.20
C ALA A 37 -11.02 -17.64 12.67
N HIS A 38 -11.45 -16.51 12.14
CA HIS A 38 -11.26 -16.17 10.75
C HIS A 38 -11.03 -14.66 10.58
N TRP A 39 -10.32 -14.31 9.52
CA TRP A 39 -9.98 -12.93 9.17
C TRP A 39 -10.68 -12.54 7.87
N ASN A 40 -11.35 -11.41 7.89
CA ASN A 40 -11.90 -10.75 6.71
C ASN A 40 -10.97 -9.58 6.34
N ILE A 41 -10.37 -9.63 5.16
CA ILE A 41 -9.39 -8.64 4.69
C ILE A 41 -9.83 -8.09 3.34
N ILE A 42 -9.95 -6.77 3.22
CA ILE A 42 -9.95 -6.11 1.91
C ILE A 42 -8.55 -5.55 1.67
N LEU A 43 -7.90 -5.95 0.58
CA LEU A 43 -6.64 -5.38 0.11
C LEU A 43 -6.91 -4.38 -1.02
N TYR A 44 -6.30 -3.21 -0.91
CA TYR A 44 -6.31 -2.16 -1.93
C TYR A 44 -4.89 -1.94 -2.40
N SER A 45 -4.72 -1.73 -3.70
CA SER A 45 -3.42 -1.39 -4.27
C SER A 45 -3.64 -0.55 -5.52
N ASP A 46 -2.82 0.48 -5.68
CA ASP A 46 -2.78 1.28 -6.90
C ASP A 46 -1.99 0.57 -8.02
N LYS A 47 -1.22 -0.45 -7.65
CA LYS A 47 -0.47 -1.33 -8.56
C LYS A 47 -1.17 -2.67 -8.70
N PRO A 48 -0.98 -3.40 -9.82
CA PRO A 48 -1.46 -4.77 -9.94
C PRO A 48 -1.02 -5.63 -8.75
N LEU A 49 -1.97 -6.30 -8.12
CA LEU A 49 -1.70 -7.28 -7.07
C LEU A 49 -1.08 -8.55 -7.67
N PRO A 50 -0.42 -9.41 -6.88
CA PRO A 50 0.13 -10.66 -7.40
C PRO A 50 -0.97 -11.47 -8.07
N ALA A 51 -0.65 -12.04 -9.24
CA ALA A 51 -1.56 -12.95 -9.90
C ALA A 51 -1.93 -14.08 -8.94
N PHE A 52 -3.23 -14.30 -8.76
CA PHE A 52 -3.75 -15.33 -7.89
C PHE A 52 -3.73 -16.66 -8.62
N SER A 53 -2.88 -17.57 -8.15
CA SER A 53 -2.92 -18.97 -8.49
C SER A 53 -3.18 -19.77 -7.22
N GLY A 54 -4.16 -20.65 -7.27
CA GLY A 54 -4.68 -21.36 -6.10
C GLY A 54 -4.63 -22.86 -6.30
N TRP A 55 -4.66 -23.56 -5.17
CA TRP A 55 -4.95 -24.98 -5.14
C TRP A 55 -6.47 -25.11 -5.08
N ASP A 56 -7.04 -26.11 -5.75
CA ASP A 56 -8.44 -26.42 -5.49
C ASP A 56 -8.61 -27.07 -4.10
N GLN A 57 -9.86 -27.29 -3.68
CA GLN A 57 -10.17 -27.94 -2.40
C GLN A 57 -9.56 -29.34 -2.25
N TYR A 58 -9.09 -29.96 -3.33
CA TYR A 58 -8.45 -31.28 -3.35
C TYR A 58 -6.93 -31.20 -3.36
N GLY A 59 -6.38 -30.01 -3.21
CA GLY A 59 -4.96 -29.79 -3.26
C GLY A 59 -4.36 -30.03 -4.65
N ARG A 60 -5.11 -29.78 -5.72
CA ARG A 60 -4.57 -29.83 -7.09
C ARG A 60 -4.21 -28.43 -7.53
N TRP A 61 -3.01 -28.28 -8.07
CA TRP A 61 -2.61 -27.04 -8.72
C TRP A 61 -3.52 -26.76 -9.92
N LYS A 62 -4.12 -25.58 -9.96
CA LYS A 62 -4.82 -25.07 -11.14
C LYS A 62 -4.20 -23.75 -11.54
N ALA A 63 -3.60 -23.73 -12.73
CA ALA A 63 -3.08 -22.51 -13.34
C ALA A 63 -4.17 -21.42 -13.44
N LYS A 64 -5.44 -21.83 -13.59
CA LYS A 64 -6.63 -20.98 -13.52
C LYS A 64 -7.76 -21.74 -12.81
N ALA A 65 -7.85 -21.64 -11.48
CA ALA A 65 -9.07 -22.06 -10.78
C ALA A 65 -10.14 -20.96 -10.91
N PRO A 66 -11.44 -21.25 -11.07
CA PRO A 66 -12.49 -20.25 -10.86
C PRO A 66 -12.45 -19.75 -9.41
N PHE A 67 -12.80 -18.47 -9.19
CA PHE A 67 -12.70 -17.81 -7.87
C PHE A 67 -13.37 -18.60 -6.74
N THR A 68 -14.51 -19.23 -7.04
CA THR A 68 -15.29 -20.10 -6.14
C THR A 68 -14.55 -21.34 -5.64
N THR A 69 -13.43 -21.71 -6.25
CA THR A 69 -12.67 -22.93 -5.92
C THR A 69 -11.22 -22.65 -5.54
N ARG A 70 -10.84 -21.37 -5.37
CA ARG A 70 -9.47 -20.98 -5.03
C ARG A 70 -9.26 -21.08 -3.53
N PHE A 71 -8.52 -22.11 -3.12
CA PHE A 71 -8.00 -22.23 -1.77
C PHE A 71 -6.50 -21.93 -1.77
N ASN A 72 -6.09 -21.15 -0.77
CA ASN A 72 -4.71 -20.84 -0.42
C ASN A 72 -3.97 -19.97 -1.46
N TRP A 73 -3.47 -18.83 -0.99
CA TRP A 73 -2.77 -17.85 -1.83
C TRP A 73 -1.30 -18.24 -1.99
N VAL A 74 -0.88 -18.67 -3.19
CA VAL A 74 0.51 -19.06 -3.50
C VAL A 74 1.25 -17.94 -4.22
N ARG A 75 2.55 -17.80 -3.92
CA ARG A 75 3.46 -16.91 -4.64
C ARG A 75 3.74 -17.45 -6.05
N THR A 76 3.73 -16.55 -7.03
CA THR A 76 4.05 -16.86 -8.42
C THR A 76 5.30 -16.11 -8.89
N ASP A 77 6.02 -16.70 -9.85
CA ASP A 77 7.06 -16.02 -10.60
C ASP A 77 6.47 -15.10 -11.68
N ALA A 78 7.34 -14.43 -12.46
CA ALA A 78 6.91 -13.54 -13.54
C ALA A 78 6.12 -14.25 -14.66
N ASN A 79 6.20 -15.58 -14.75
CA ASN A 79 5.48 -16.40 -15.72
C ASN A 79 4.18 -16.98 -15.14
N GLY A 80 3.81 -16.62 -13.90
CA GLY A 80 2.63 -17.16 -13.22
C GLY A 80 2.80 -18.59 -12.69
N LYS A 81 4.03 -19.13 -12.64
CA LYS A 81 4.30 -20.46 -12.08
C LYS A 81 4.47 -20.37 -10.56
N PRO A 82 4.02 -21.37 -9.79
CA PRO A 82 4.17 -21.34 -8.34
C PRO A 82 5.65 -21.37 -7.96
N VAL A 83 6.02 -20.52 -7.00
CA VAL A 83 7.33 -20.56 -6.37
C VAL A 83 7.30 -21.63 -5.30
N TYR A 84 8.30 -22.51 -5.30
CA TYR A 84 8.48 -23.53 -4.27
C TYR A 84 9.65 -23.14 -3.35
N ILE A 85 9.53 -23.45 -2.06
CA ILE A 85 10.64 -23.36 -1.10
C ILE A 85 11.48 -24.65 -1.15
N GLN A 86 12.65 -24.64 -0.49
CA GLN A 86 13.66 -25.71 -0.61
C GLN A 86 13.14 -27.13 -0.27
N ASN A 87 12.11 -27.24 0.56
CA ASN A 87 11.50 -28.53 0.93
C ASN A 87 10.45 -29.02 -0.10
N GLY A 88 10.31 -28.37 -1.25
CA GLY A 88 9.34 -28.73 -2.30
C GLY A 88 7.90 -28.28 -2.03
N GLN A 89 7.64 -27.53 -0.94
CA GLN A 89 6.32 -26.96 -0.68
C GLN A 89 6.13 -25.64 -1.43
N PRO A 90 4.88 -25.29 -1.82
CA PRO A 90 4.59 -23.98 -2.38
C PRO A 90 4.92 -22.86 -1.38
N ALA A 91 5.43 -21.74 -1.88
CA ALA A 91 5.67 -20.55 -1.10
C ALA A 91 4.33 -19.80 -0.90
N TRP A 92 3.64 -20.07 0.20
CA TRP A 92 2.36 -19.44 0.54
C TRP A 92 2.53 -17.98 0.93
N TRP A 93 1.60 -17.11 0.53
CA TRP A 93 1.47 -15.76 1.09
C TRP A 93 0.90 -15.81 2.52
N TRP A 94 0.03 -16.78 2.79
CA TRP A 94 -0.60 -17.01 4.08
C TRP A 94 -0.38 -18.47 4.51
N PRO A 95 0.50 -18.72 5.50
CA PRO A 95 0.78 -20.08 5.96
C PRO A 95 -0.22 -20.58 7.00
N HIS A 96 -1.19 -19.77 7.43
CA HIS A 96 -2.06 -20.06 8.58
C HIS A 96 -3.45 -20.56 8.18
N GLY A 97 -3.55 -21.81 7.72
CA GLY A 97 -4.84 -22.40 7.33
C GLY A 97 -5.31 -21.91 5.97
N PHE A 98 -6.64 -21.80 5.79
CA PHE A 98 -7.24 -21.58 4.48
C PHE A 98 -7.44 -20.10 4.15
N VAL A 99 -7.16 -19.73 2.89
CA VAL A 99 -7.51 -18.43 2.33
C VAL A 99 -8.55 -18.61 1.24
N HIS A 100 -9.67 -17.91 1.38
CA HIS A 100 -10.64 -17.71 0.31
C HIS A 100 -10.40 -16.33 -0.32
N ILE A 101 -10.21 -16.29 -1.63
CA ILE A 101 -9.97 -15.05 -2.37
C ILE A 101 -11.07 -14.88 -3.39
N ASP A 102 -11.77 -13.76 -3.30
CA ASP A 102 -12.84 -13.43 -4.21
C ASP A 102 -12.55 -12.15 -4.99
N GLN A 103 -13.22 -11.97 -6.12
CA GLN A 103 -13.17 -10.73 -6.88
C GLN A 103 -13.87 -9.62 -6.07
N LEU A 104 -13.30 -8.42 -6.14
CA LEU A 104 -13.88 -7.27 -5.47
C LEU A 104 -15.21 -6.90 -6.15
N ASN A 105 -16.30 -6.95 -5.39
CA ASN A 105 -17.61 -6.47 -5.80
C ASN A 105 -18.30 -5.76 -4.62
N VAL A 106 -19.40 -5.05 -4.90
CA VAL A 106 -20.12 -4.26 -3.88
C VAL A 106 -20.60 -5.13 -2.72
N GLN A 107 -21.04 -6.36 -2.98
CA GLN A 107 -21.52 -7.29 -1.94
C GLN A 107 -20.38 -7.71 -1.01
N ASN A 108 -19.22 -8.06 -1.56
CA ASN A 108 -18.03 -8.46 -0.80
C ASN A 108 -17.50 -7.30 0.06
N VAL A 109 -17.48 -6.08 -0.49
CA VAL A 109 -17.12 -4.88 0.29
C VAL A 109 -18.13 -4.65 1.41
N LYS A 110 -19.43 -4.70 1.13
CA LYS A 110 -20.48 -4.57 2.16
C LYS A 110 -20.34 -5.63 3.24
N TYR A 111 -20.04 -6.87 2.86
CA TYR A 111 -19.83 -7.97 3.79
C TYR A 111 -18.66 -7.67 4.74
N VAL A 112 -17.47 -7.36 4.22
CA VAL A 112 -16.34 -7.05 5.11
C VAL A 112 -16.58 -5.77 5.92
N CYS A 113 -17.16 -4.73 5.31
CA CYS A 113 -17.53 -3.49 6.02
C CYS A 113 -18.54 -3.74 7.14
N LYS A 114 -19.51 -4.64 6.98
CA LYS A 114 -20.43 -5.05 8.05
C LYS A 114 -19.63 -5.50 9.28
N TYR A 115 -18.57 -6.28 9.11
CA TYR A 115 -17.73 -6.76 10.22
C TYR A 115 -16.73 -5.72 10.73
N VAL A 116 -16.23 -4.84 9.86
CA VAL A 116 -15.37 -3.72 10.29
C VAL A 116 -16.17 -2.69 11.09
N LEU A 117 -17.44 -2.49 10.76
CA LEU A 117 -18.32 -1.51 11.42
C LEU A 117 -19.09 -2.10 12.60
N LYS A 118 -19.26 -3.43 12.68
CA LYS A 118 -19.93 -4.08 13.80
C LYS A 118 -19.24 -3.71 15.12
N ASP A 119 -19.96 -3.04 16.02
CA ASP A 119 -19.44 -2.79 17.35
C ASP A 119 -19.21 -4.11 18.07
N PHE A 120 -18.01 -4.29 18.60
CA PHE A 120 -17.77 -5.39 19.53
C PHE A 120 -18.49 -5.00 20.82
N ASP A 121 -19.38 -5.87 21.28
CA ASP A 121 -20.12 -5.65 22.50
C ASP A 121 -19.14 -5.44 23.68
N ALA A 122 -19.55 -4.62 24.65
CA ALA A 122 -18.80 -4.44 25.91
C ALA A 122 -18.56 -5.78 26.64
N ASN A 123 -19.34 -6.81 26.29
CA ASN A 123 -19.22 -8.19 26.78
C ASN A 123 -18.05 -8.98 26.16
N GLY A 124 -17.18 -8.34 25.38
CA GLY A 124 -15.83 -8.84 25.18
C GLY A 124 -15.71 -9.96 24.14
N LYS A 125 -16.55 -9.98 23.10
CA LYS A 125 -16.20 -10.77 21.91
C LYS A 125 -14.88 -10.25 21.36
N GLN A 126 -13.82 -11.03 21.57
CA GLN A 126 -12.47 -10.75 21.10
C GLN A 126 -12.50 -10.58 19.58
N GLY A 127 -12.45 -9.33 19.14
CA GLY A 127 -12.36 -8.97 17.74
C GLY A 127 -11.24 -7.98 17.53
N HIS A 128 -10.59 -8.08 16.37
CA HIS A 128 -9.50 -7.18 16.02
C HIS A 128 -9.88 -6.41 14.77
N LYS A 129 -9.86 -5.08 14.84
CA LYS A 129 -10.01 -4.21 13.67
C LYS A 129 -8.66 -3.57 13.35
N GLY A 130 -8.32 -3.54 12.08
CA GLY A 130 -7.11 -2.88 11.60
C GLY A 130 -7.40 -2.15 10.29
N GLN A 131 -6.72 -1.03 10.10
CA GLN A 131 -6.69 -0.34 8.82
C GLN A 131 -5.28 0.19 8.56
N SER A 132 -4.92 0.29 7.28
CA SER A 132 -3.70 0.99 6.91
C SER A 132 -3.78 2.45 7.31
N LYS A 133 -2.94 2.85 8.27
CA LYS A 133 -2.65 4.26 8.52
C LYS A 133 -1.78 4.73 7.35
N GLY A 134 -2.31 5.62 6.54
CA GLY A 134 -1.50 6.28 5.53
C GLY A 134 -0.38 7.06 6.22
N GLU A 135 0.84 7.00 5.68
CA GLU A 135 1.89 7.92 6.11
C GLU A 135 1.44 9.35 5.76
N PRO A 136 1.49 10.30 6.72
CA PRO A 136 1.33 11.72 6.40
C PRO A 136 2.21 12.06 5.18
N GLY A 137 1.67 12.81 4.22
CA GLY A 137 2.40 13.24 3.02
C GLY A 137 2.72 12.17 1.98
N LYS A 138 2.58 10.86 2.26
CA LYS A 138 2.79 9.80 1.25
C LYS A 138 1.54 9.01 0.90
N SER A 139 0.53 9.00 1.77
CA SER A 139 -0.66 8.19 1.57
C SER A 139 -1.84 8.75 2.35
N GLY A 140 -2.86 9.25 1.67
CA GLY A 140 -4.14 9.57 2.30
C GLY A 140 -4.92 8.33 2.77
N PRO A 141 -6.12 8.50 3.35
CA PRO A 141 -7.03 7.40 3.67
C PRO A 141 -7.34 6.55 2.43
N ILE A 142 -7.89 5.34 2.62
CA ILE A 142 -8.34 4.52 1.49
C ILE A 142 -9.37 5.32 0.68
N GLY A 143 -9.18 5.34 -0.65
CA GLY A 143 -10.01 6.14 -1.57
C GLY A 143 -9.56 7.59 -1.78
N TRP A 144 -8.52 8.10 -1.11
CA TRP A 144 -8.11 9.51 -1.24
C TRP A 144 -7.78 9.96 -2.68
N LYS A 145 -7.16 9.11 -3.51
CA LYS A 145 -6.87 9.41 -4.93
C LYS A 145 -8.12 9.69 -5.75
N TYR A 146 -9.24 9.03 -5.41
CA TYR A 146 -10.51 9.34 -6.05
C TYR A 146 -10.94 10.77 -5.74
N PHE A 147 -10.71 11.24 -4.51
CA PHE A 147 -11.03 12.61 -4.12
C PHE A 147 -10.07 13.63 -4.73
N GLU A 148 -8.78 13.32 -4.90
CA GLU A 148 -7.87 14.16 -5.71
C GLU A 148 -8.40 14.35 -7.12
N HIS A 149 -8.75 13.24 -7.79
CA HIS A 149 -9.29 13.27 -9.14
C HIS A 149 -10.64 13.98 -9.22
N LEU A 150 -11.49 13.83 -8.20
CA LEU A 150 -12.74 14.56 -8.10
C LEU A 150 -12.47 16.07 -8.01
N ALA A 151 -11.53 16.49 -7.16
CA ALA A 151 -11.14 17.90 -7.01
C ALA A 151 -10.58 18.47 -8.32
N GLU A 152 -9.77 17.69 -9.05
CA GLU A 152 -9.28 18.06 -10.38
C GLU A 152 -10.42 18.29 -11.38
N LYS A 153 -11.46 17.44 -11.38
CA LYS A 153 -12.64 17.64 -12.22
C LYS A 153 -13.40 18.92 -11.89
N TYR A 154 -13.54 19.26 -10.61
CA TYR A 154 -14.14 20.53 -10.18
C TYR A 154 -13.34 21.72 -10.73
N VAL A 155 -12.01 21.67 -10.56
CA VAL A 155 -11.09 22.66 -11.10
C VAL A 155 -11.33 22.74 -12.61
N GLU A 156 -11.15 21.66 -13.38
CA GLU A 156 -11.34 21.60 -14.84
C GLU A 156 -12.63 22.25 -15.35
N GLN A 157 -13.74 22.06 -14.65
CA GLN A 157 -15.05 22.61 -14.99
C GLN A 157 -15.20 24.09 -14.63
N GLY A 158 -14.22 24.68 -13.94
CA GLY A 158 -14.28 26.04 -13.42
C GLY A 158 -15.27 26.17 -12.27
N LEU A 159 -15.53 25.09 -11.52
CA LEU A 159 -16.50 25.04 -10.43
C LEU A 159 -15.78 24.98 -9.08
N ALA A 160 -16.44 25.49 -8.03
CA ALA A 160 -16.03 25.27 -6.65
C ALA A 160 -16.99 24.30 -5.96
N PRO A 161 -16.51 23.33 -5.17
CA PRO A 161 -17.37 22.41 -4.45
C PRO A 161 -18.24 23.18 -3.46
N GLN A 162 -19.55 23.08 -3.59
CA GLN A 162 -20.50 23.82 -2.75
C GLN A 162 -20.87 23.06 -1.48
N THR A 163 -20.89 21.72 -1.55
CA THR A 163 -21.24 20.82 -0.46
C THR A 163 -20.18 19.72 -0.35
N PRO A 164 -20.05 19.06 0.81
CA PRO A 164 -19.16 17.89 0.98
C PRO A 164 -19.76 16.61 0.36
N GLU A 165 -20.85 16.73 -0.39
CA GLU A 165 -21.56 15.62 -0.99
C GLU A 165 -20.86 15.14 -2.26
N TYR A 166 -20.87 13.84 -2.49
CA TYR A 166 -20.33 13.25 -3.72
C TYR A 166 -21.09 11.96 -4.09
N ARG A 167 -20.88 11.50 -5.32
CA ARG A 167 -21.49 10.28 -5.85
C ARG A 167 -20.53 9.49 -6.73
N PHE A 168 -20.63 8.18 -6.65
CA PHE A 168 -19.99 7.28 -7.62
C PHE A 168 -20.98 7.01 -8.76
N PRO A 169 -20.60 7.24 -10.03
CA PRO A 169 -21.48 7.00 -11.19
C PRO A 169 -22.10 5.60 -11.24
N GLU A 170 -21.36 4.61 -10.76
CA GLU A 170 -21.73 3.19 -10.72
C GLU A 170 -22.57 2.80 -9.49
N SER A 171 -22.63 3.62 -8.45
CA SER A 171 -23.36 3.30 -7.22
C SER A 171 -24.81 3.73 -7.32
N ARG A 172 -25.71 2.74 -7.45
CA ARG A 172 -27.15 2.92 -7.54
C ARG A 172 -27.90 2.11 -6.48
N THR A 173 -29.06 2.58 -6.05
CA THR A 173 -30.00 1.83 -5.22
C THR A 173 -30.59 0.66 -6.01
N ARG A 174 -31.41 -0.17 -5.35
CA ARG A 174 -32.11 -1.28 -6.03
C ARG A 174 -33.07 -0.75 -7.11
N GLU A 175 -33.60 0.44 -6.89
CA GLU A 175 -34.51 1.17 -7.78
C GLU A 175 -33.77 1.91 -8.91
N GLY A 176 -32.43 1.90 -8.91
CA GLY A 176 -31.60 2.53 -9.93
C GLY A 176 -31.18 3.98 -9.63
N GLU A 177 -31.60 4.55 -8.50
CA GLU A 177 -31.27 5.93 -8.12
C GLU A 177 -29.81 6.08 -7.68
N PRO A 178 -29.12 7.17 -8.01
CA PRO A 178 -27.74 7.40 -7.54
C PRO A 178 -27.67 7.42 -6.00
N ILE A 179 -26.65 6.77 -5.43
CA ILE A 179 -26.39 6.86 -3.99
C ILE A 179 -25.53 8.09 -3.71
N HIS A 180 -26.02 8.93 -2.80
CA HIS A 180 -25.34 10.13 -2.33
C HIS A 180 -24.51 9.83 -1.08
N TYR A 181 -23.26 10.30 -1.07
CA TYR A 181 -22.31 10.09 0.01
C TYR A 181 -21.82 11.43 0.54
N TRP A 182 -21.40 11.46 1.81
CA TRP A 182 -20.87 12.65 2.48
C TRP A 182 -19.41 12.47 2.85
N LEU A 183 -18.54 13.35 2.37
CA LEU A 183 -17.18 13.49 2.86
C LEU A 183 -17.19 14.06 4.28
N LYS A 184 -16.34 13.49 5.15
CA LYS A 184 -16.17 13.94 6.54
C LYS A 184 -14.72 13.86 6.98
N GLY A 185 -14.37 14.65 7.99
CA GLY A 185 -13.04 14.65 8.63
C GLY A 185 -11.90 14.78 7.61
N ARG A 186 -10.85 13.98 7.80
CA ARG A 186 -9.61 14.09 7.00
C ARG A 186 -9.82 13.89 5.49
N SER A 187 -10.78 13.07 5.06
CA SER A 187 -11.05 12.87 3.63
C SER A 187 -11.60 14.13 2.98
N LEU A 188 -12.46 14.88 3.68
CA LEU A 188 -12.96 16.16 3.19
C LEU A 188 -11.86 17.22 3.16
N GLU A 189 -11.04 17.28 4.21
CA GLU A 189 -9.89 18.20 4.26
C GLU A 189 -8.93 17.97 3.09
N LEU A 190 -8.53 16.72 2.85
CA LEU A 190 -7.65 16.38 1.73
C LEU A 190 -8.25 16.74 0.36
N PHE A 191 -9.56 16.55 0.19
CA PHE A 191 -10.27 16.96 -1.01
C PHE A 191 -10.17 18.48 -1.22
N LEU A 192 -10.44 19.27 -0.18
CA LEU A 192 -10.39 20.74 -0.23
C LEU A 192 -8.96 21.26 -0.40
N GLU A 193 -7.99 20.68 0.31
CA GLU A 193 -6.55 20.95 0.15
C GLU A 193 -6.12 20.77 -1.31
N HIS A 194 -6.47 19.62 -1.91
CA HIS A 194 -6.10 19.32 -3.30
C HIS A 194 -6.80 20.24 -4.30
N TYR A 195 -8.08 20.55 -4.06
CA TYR A 195 -8.86 21.47 -4.88
C TYR A 195 -8.18 22.86 -4.93
N ILE A 196 -7.87 23.44 -3.76
CA ILE A 196 -7.26 24.77 -3.66
C ILE A 196 -5.88 24.78 -4.34
N ALA A 197 -5.03 23.79 -4.01
CA ALA A 197 -3.69 23.68 -4.58
C ALA A 197 -3.75 23.55 -6.12
N THR A 198 -4.70 22.76 -6.63
CA THR A 198 -4.87 22.55 -8.07
C THR A 198 -5.46 23.77 -8.77
N TRP A 199 -6.38 24.51 -8.14
CA TRP A 199 -6.88 25.79 -8.64
C TRP A 199 -5.75 26.81 -8.78
N LEU A 200 -4.97 27.04 -7.72
CA LEU A 200 -3.88 28.01 -7.70
C LEU A 200 -2.79 27.68 -8.74
N ARG A 201 -2.45 26.39 -8.87
CA ARG A 201 -1.49 25.91 -9.86
C ARG A 201 -1.97 26.12 -11.30
N ARG A 202 -3.25 25.91 -11.57
CA ARG A 202 -3.80 26.00 -12.93
C ARG A 202 -4.15 27.43 -13.33
N TRP A 203 -4.60 28.25 -12.38
CA TRP A 203 -5.03 29.63 -12.60
C TRP A 203 -4.52 30.58 -11.52
N PRO A 204 -3.21 30.90 -11.51
CA PRO A 204 -2.62 31.74 -10.46
C PRO A 204 -3.23 33.13 -10.37
N GLU A 205 -3.71 33.69 -11.49
CA GLU A 205 -4.28 35.04 -11.55
C GLU A 205 -5.81 35.07 -11.43
N ARG A 206 -6.48 33.92 -11.56
CA ARG A 206 -7.95 33.86 -11.55
C ARG A 206 -8.46 33.54 -10.16
N LYS A 207 -9.31 34.43 -9.61
CA LYS A 207 -10.06 34.13 -8.39
C LYS A 207 -10.97 32.91 -8.59
N ARG A 208 -10.93 31.98 -7.64
CA ARG A 208 -11.82 30.82 -7.61
C ARG A 208 -13.30 31.24 -7.46
N PRO A 209 -14.25 30.45 -7.98
CA PRO A 209 -15.66 30.66 -7.72
C PRO A 209 -15.94 30.67 -6.21
N LYS A 210 -16.93 31.45 -5.79
CA LYS A 210 -17.33 31.51 -4.38
C LYS A 210 -17.84 30.15 -3.92
N SER A 211 -17.42 29.73 -2.74
CA SER A 211 -17.94 28.54 -2.07
C SER A 211 -17.73 28.71 -0.58
N ALA A 212 -18.82 28.80 0.18
CA ALA A 212 -18.75 28.90 1.63
C ALA A 212 -17.95 27.73 2.25
N LEU A 213 -18.05 26.53 1.68
CA LEU A 213 -17.29 25.36 2.13
C LEU A 213 -15.78 25.55 1.98
N VAL A 214 -15.33 26.03 0.82
CA VAL A 214 -13.91 26.26 0.55
C VAL A 214 -13.40 27.47 1.32
N ASP A 215 -14.20 28.55 1.38
CA ASP A 215 -13.87 29.79 2.09
C ASP A 215 -13.61 29.52 3.58
N LEU A 216 -14.49 28.75 4.23
CA LEU A 216 -14.32 28.34 5.62
C LEU A 216 -13.08 27.46 5.82
N PHE A 217 -12.81 26.55 4.88
CA PHE A 217 -11.63 25.69 4.99
C PHE A 217 -10.33 26.48 4.87
N GLU A 218 -10.26 27.46 3.96
CA GLU A 218 -9.11 28.37 3.84
C GLU A 218 -8.95 29.25 5.10
N GLU A 219 -10.05 29.72 5.68
CA GLU A 219 -10.05 30.55 6.90
C GLU A 219 -9.50 29.79 8.12
N TYR A 220 -9.98 28.55 8.34
CA TYR A 220 -9.68 27.80 9.56
C TYR A 220 -8.57 26.74 9.40
N GLY A 221 -8.18 26.41 8.17
CA GLY A 221 -7.25 25.32 7.87
C GLY A 221 -7.77 23.91 8.21
N ARG A 222 -9.06 23.77 8.56
CA ARG A 222 -9.73 22.52 8.90
C ARG A 222 -11.23 22.62 8.66
N VAL A 223 -11.91 21.48 8.50
CA VAL A 223 -13.37 21.48 8.37
C VAL A 223 -14.00 21.76 9.72
N VAL A 224 -14.75 22.86 9.80
CA VAL A 224 -15.51 23.26 10.98
C VAL A 224 -16.97 22.80 10.79
N ASN A 225 -17.46 21.88 11.62
CA ASN A 225 -18.89 21.55 11.66
C ASN A 225 -19.69 22.74 12.22
N ASP A 226 -20.99 22.82 11.93
CA ASP A 226 -21.81 23.98 12.35
C ASP A 226 -21.86 24.17 13.88
N GLU A 227 -21.71 23.10 14.66
CA GLU A 227 -21.49 23.17 16.12
C GLU A 227 -20.16 23.86 16.47
N ASN A 228 -19.06 23.52 15.78
CA ASN A 228 -17.79 24.24 15.97
C ASN A 228 -17.85 25.67 15.45
N LYS A 229 -18.68 26.01 14.47
CA LYS A 229 -18.89 27.41 14.07
C LYS A 229 -19.54 28.21 15.19
N MET A 230 -20.49 27.64 15.92
CA MET A 230 -21.07 28.28 17.11
C MET A 230 -20.05 28.43 18.23
N LEU A 231 -19.21 27.43 18.49
CA LEU A 231 -18.17 27.49 19.52
C LEU A 231 -17.03 28.46 19.17
N ILE A 232 -16.60 28.51 17.91
CA ILE A 232 -15.57 29.44 17.44
C ILE A 232 -16.10 30.88 17.46
N ARG A 233 -17.37 31.11 17.09
CA ARG A 233 -18.04 32.41 17.27
C ARG A 233 -18.14 32.83 18.74
N GLN A 234 -18.30 31.89 19.67
CA GLN A 234 -18.30 32.18 21.11
C GLN A 234 -16.90 32.47 21.66
N GLN A 235 -15.86 31.82 21.15
CA GLN A 235 -14.48 32.02 21.62
C GLN A 235 -13.79 33.26 21.04
N PHE A 236 -14.24 33.74 19.89
CA PHE A 236 -13.67 34.92 19.23
C PHE A 236 -14.77 35.89 18.77
N PRO A 237 -15.40 36.62 19.71
CA PRO A 237 -16.34 37.68 19.37
C PRO A 237 -15.57 38.81 18.70
N HIS A 238 -16.07 39.24 17.54
CA HIS A 238 -15.51 40.27 16.66
C HIS A 238 -14.61 41.30 17.33
N GLY A 239 -13.34 41.33 16.90
CA GLY A 239 -12.41 42.38 17.28
C GLY A 239 -10.98 42.01 16.93
N GLU A 240 -10.51 42.58 15.82
CA GLU A 240 -9.08 42.72 15.46
C GLU A 240 -8.33 41.43 15.12
N ARG A 241 -8.11 41.24 13.81
CA ARG A 241 -6.76 41.31 13.22
C ARG A 241 -6.86 41.46 11.70
N GLU A 242 -6.20 42.48 11.18
CA GLU A 242 -5.60 42.43 9.85
C GLU A 242 -4.66 41.23 9.84
N TYR A 243 -5.02 40.17 9.11
CA TYR A 243 -4.14 39.04 8.91
C TYR A 243 -3.61 39.02 7.48
N GLN A 244 -2.28 39.12 7.41
CA GLN A 244 -1.49 38.72 6.26
C GLN A 244 -1.89 37.30 5.87
N ILE A 245 -2.10 37.10 4.56
CA ILE A 245 -2.24 35.79 3.94
C ILE A 245 -0.99 34.99 4.30
N ILE A 246 -1.06 34.15 5.35
CA ILE A 246 0.00 33.19 5.64
C ILE A 246 -0.12 32.15 4.54
N ALA A 247 0.77 32.21 3.54
CA ALA A 247 0.94 31.16 2.55
C ALA A 247 1.38 29.87 3.28
N PRO A 248 0.49 28.89 3.53
CA PRO A 248 0.80 27.75 4.39
C PRO A 248 1.83 26.82 3.73
N TYR A 249 1.87 26.82 2.39
CA TYR A 249 2.67 25.89 1.60
C TYR A 249 4.18 26.05 1.80
N ALA A 250 4.70 27.29 1.81
CA ALA A 250 6.14 27.51 1.94
C ALA A 250 6.67 27.16 3.34
N ARG A 251 5.86 27.39 4.38
CA ARG A 251 6.24 27.08 5.77
C ARG A 251 6.20 25.56 6.02
N LEU A 252 5.15 24.90 5.53
CA LEU A 252 5.01 23.44 5.61
C LEU A 252 6.15 22.73 4.88
N GLU A 253 6.54 23.16 3.69
CA GLU A 253 7.64 22.53 2.94
C GLU A 253 8.98 22.62 3.72
N SER A 254 9.25 23.77 4.35
CA SER A 254 10.47 23.96 5.17
C SER A 254 10.49 23.16 6.48
N GLU A 255 9.33 23.01 7.14
CA GLU A 255 9.20 22.21 8.37
C GLU A 255 9.22 20.71 8.06
N TRP A 256 8.69 20.32 6.90
CA TRP A 256 8.76 18.96 6.37
C TRP A 256 10.18 18.55 6.01
N GLU A 257 10.94 19.41 5.33
CA GLU A 257 12.33 19.13 4.99
C GLU A 257 13.17 18.96 6.27
N LYS A 258 12.98 19.82 7.29
CA LYS A 258 13.64 19.68 8.59
C LYS A 258 13.27 18.39 9.33
N ALA A 259 11.99 18.07 9.46
CA ALA A 259 11.54 16.86 10.14
C ALA A 259 12.01 15.58 9.42
N PHE A 260 12.09 15.62 8.08
CA PHE A 260 12.65 14.53 7.28
C PHE A 260 14.15 14.38 7.49
N GLU A 261 14.92 15.49 7.50
CA GLU A 261 16.35 15.48 7.80
C GLU A 261 16.63 14.94 9.20
N GLU A 262 15.91 15.40 10.23
CA GLU A 262 16.04 14.90 11.60
C GLU A 262 15.78 13.39 11.69
N ARG A 263 14.76 12.89 10.99
CA ARG A 263 14.46 11.46 10.94
C ARG A 263 15.56 10.67 10.24
N HIS A 264 16.07 11.15 9.11
CA HIS A 264 17.14 10.47 8.39
C HIS A 264 18.44 10.42 9.21
N ILE A 265 18.77 11.52 9.89
CA ILE A 265 19.88 11.59 10.85
C ILE A 265 19.67 10.58 11.98
N ARG A 266 18.47 10.48 12.55
CA ARG A 266 18.16 9.52 13.62
C ARG A 266 18.26 8.07 13.15
N GLU A 267 17.76 7.75 11.96
CA GLU A 267 17.90 6.41 11.36
C GLU A 267 19.38 6.08 11.08
N MET A 268 20.16 7.04 10.59
CA MET A 268 21.61 6.87 10.37
C MET A 268 22.35 6.65 11.70
N ALA A 269 22.02 7.42 12.75
CA ALA A 269 22.58 7.26 14.09
C ALA A 269 22.28 5.87 14.68
N GLY A 270 21.03 5.38 14.56
CA GLY A 270 20.67 4.04 15.01
C GLY A 270 21.46 2.94 14.30
N ASN A 271 21.72 3.08 13.00
CA ASN A 271 22.55 2.14 12.26
C ASN A 271 24.03 2.21 12.69
N ILE A 272 24.56 3.41 12.98
CA ILE A 272 25.92 3.57 13.55
C ILE A 272 26.05 2.77 14.84
N GLU A 273 25.07 2.85 15.75
CA GLU A 273 25.12 2.09 17.01
C GLU A 273 25.12 0.57 16.79
N ILE A 274 24.31 0.07 15.85
CA ILE A 274 24.27 -1.35 15.50
C ILE A 274 25.64 -1.81 14.97
N TYR A 275 26.20 -1.11 13.98
CA TYR A 275 27.51 -1.48 13.43
C TYR A 275 28.64 -1.32 14.45
N ALA A 276 28.60 -0.29 15.29
CA ALA A 276 29.58 -0.11 16.37
C ALA A 276 29.53 -1.23 17.42
N ARG A 277 28.35 -1.80 17.67
CA ARG A 277 28.18 -2.98 18.50
C ARG A 277 28.72 -4.22 17.79
N ASP A 278 28.33 -4.47 16.55
CA ASP A 278 28.77 -5.65 15.79
C ASP A 278 30.31 -5.66 15.59
N ILE A 279 30.94 -4.50 15.38
CA ILE A 279 32.40 -4.35 15.30
C ILE A 279 33.07 -4.63 16.66
N ARG A 280 32.41 -4.27 17.77
CA ARG A 280 32.91 -4.48 19.13
C ARG A 280 32.82 -5.95 19.54
N ASP A 281 31.72 -6.60 19.17
CA ASP A 281 31.39 -7.98 19.54
C ASP A 281 32.08 -9.03 18.64
N ALA A 282 32.76 -8.60 17.58
CA ALA A 282 33.54 -9.49 16.72
C ALA A 282 34.73 -10.11 17.48
N GLU A 283 34.74 -11.45 17.57
CA GLU A 283 35.69 -12.24 18.36
C GLU A 283 37.11 -12.28 17.77
N ASP A 284 37.24 -12.15 16.45
CA ASP A 284 38.52 -12.19 15.75
C ASP A 284 38.74 -10.98 14.81
N GLY A 285 40.00 -10.80 14.40
CA GLY A 285 40.40 -9.68 13.56
C GLY A 285 39.80 -9.70 12.16
N GLU A 286 39.52 -10.88 11.58
CA GLU A 286 38.95 -11.00 10.24
C GLU A 286 37.46 -10.63 10.21
N GLU A 287 36.70 -11.09 11.19
CA GLU A 287 35.29 -10.76 11.37
C GLU A 287 35.13 -9.28 11.68
N ARG A 288 35.98 -8.70 12.55
CA ARG A 288 36.00 -7.26 12.79
C ARG A 288 36.23 -6.48 11.49
N GLN A 289 37.20 -6.89 10.67
CA GLN A 289 37.47 -6.25 9.37
C GLN A 289 36.31 -6.41 8.38
N ARG A 290 35.60 -7.56 8.40
CA ARG A 290 34.41 -7.78 7.60
C ARG A 290 33.27 -6.84 8.01
N GLN A 291 33.04 -6.66 9.31
CA GLN A 291 32.03 -5.75 9.83
C GLN A 291 32.36 -4.27 9.53
N ILE A 292 33.64 -3.88 9.63
CA ILE A 292 34.10 -2.54 9.21
C ILE A 292 33.77 -2.28 7.74
N ARG A 293 34.17 -3.19 6.83
CA ARG A 293 33.87 -3.03 5.38
C ARG A 293 32.37 -2.98 5.09
N ARG A 294 31.57 -3.74 5.83
CA ARG A 294 30.11 -3.74 5.71
C ARG A 294 29.53 -2.39 6.15
N ALA A 295 29.99 -1.86 7.28
CA ALA A 295 29.59 -0.55 7.78
C ALA A 295 29.99 0.57 6.80
N GLU A 296 31.23 0.57 6.30
CA GLU A 296 31.73 1.54 5.31
C GLU A 296 30.88 1.54 4.04
N ARG A 297 30.57 0.35 3.49
CA ARG A 297 29.72 0.23 2.31
C ARG A 297 28.32 0.79 2.58
N PHE A 298 27.71 0.41 3.70
CA PHE A 298 26.39 0.91 4.08
C PHE A 298 26.36 2.44 4.22
N PHE A 299 27.32 3.04 4.93
CA PHE A 299 27.38 4.49 5.09
C PHE A 299 27.64 5.21 3.78
N THR A 300 28.48 4.65 2.93
CA THR A 300 28.75 5.18 1.60
C THR A 300 27.47 5.20 0.75
N GLU A 301 26.74 4.08 0.70
CA GLU A 301 25.47 3.97 -0.03
C GLU A 301 24.41 4.93 0.50
N GLN A 302 24.21 5.02 1.82
CA GLN A 302 23.25 5.94 2.42
C GLN A 302 23.64 7.41 2.20
N TRP A 303 24.92 7.74 2.31
CA TRP A 303 25.44 9.09 2.08
C TRP A 303 25.25 9.52 0.62
N TYR A 304 25.50 8.63 -0.34
CA TYR A 304 25.23 8.91 -1.76
C TYR A 304 23.73 9.07 -2.03
N ALA A 305 22.89 8.20 -1.48
CA ALA A 305 21.43 8.29 -1.63
C ALA A 305 20.88 9.61 -1.06
N TYR A 306 21.36 10.04 0.12
CA TYR A 306 21.02 11.31 0.73
C TYR A 306 21.43 12.48 -0.18
N ASN A 307 22.70 12.54 -0.59
CA ASN A 307 23.18 13.65 -1.42
C ASN A 307 22.48 13.71 -2.78
N HIS A 308 22.23 12.56 -3.41
CA HIS A 308 21.47 12.50 -4.66
C HIS A 308 20.05 13.06 -4.50
N LYS A 309 19.34 12.69 -3.42
CA LYS A 309 18.01 13.20 -3.13
C LYS A 309 17.99 14.73 -2.93
N HIS A 310 19.06 15.29 -2.39
CA HIS A 310 19.21 16.72 -2.16
C HIS A 310 19.93 17.46 -3.31
N SER A 311 20.09 16.82 -4.47
CA SER A 311 20.77 17.38 -5.65
C SER A 311 22.19 17.89 -5.36
N ARG A 312 22.87 17.25 -4.40
CA ARG A 312 24.27 17.49 -4.05
C ARG A 312 25.11 16.39 -4.71
N HIS A 313 26.06 16.78 -5.55
CA HIS A 313 26.96 15.85 -6.23
C HIS A 313 28.42 16.18 -5.96
N TRP A 314 29.25 15.16 -5.80
CA TRP A 314 30.69 15.31 -5.66
C TRP A 314 31.32 15.35 -7.04
N VAL A 315 31.71 16.54 -7.50
CA VAL A 315 32.27 16.76 -8.84
C VAL A 315 33.65 17.39 -8.69
N LYS A 316 34.68 16.70 -9.21
CA LYS A 316 36.09 17.18 -9.19
C LYS A 316 36.59 17.59 -7.81
N GLY A 317 36.27 16.80 -6.77
CA GLY A 317 36.75 17.03 -5.40
C GLY A 317 36.00 18.11 -4.63
N LYS A 318 34.83 18.58 -5.10
CA LYS A 318 33.97 19.53 -4.40
C LYS A 318 32.50 19.12 -4.51
N TRP A 319 31.71 19.41 -3.47
CA TRP A 319 30.25 19.27 -3.52
C TRP A 319 29.64 20.43 -4.32
N GLN A 320 28.80 20.12 -5.31
CA GLN A 320 28.03 21.06 -6.10
C GLN A 320 26.54 20.80 -5.91
N GLN A 321 25.74 21.85 -5.74
CA GLN A 321 24.28 21.75 -5.63
C GLN A 321 23.66 22.15 -6.97
N HIS A 322 22.86 21.27 -7.55
CA HIS A 322 22.15 21.55 -8.80
C HIS A 322 20.70 21.96 -8.53
N ALA A 323 20.15 22.84 -9.37
CA ALA A 323 18.73 23.15 -9.34
C ALA A 323 17.90 21.89 -9.68
N ARG A 324 16.81 21.64 -8.94
CA ARG A 324 15.94 20.46 -9.05
C ARG A 324 15.29 20.25 -10.45
N SER A 325 15.50 21.15 -11.41
CA SER A 325 14.90 21.13 -12.75
C SER A 325 15.78 20.52 -13.85
N ALA A 326 16.99 20.06 -13.56
CA ALA A 326 17.82 19.36 -14.55
C ALA A 326 17.37 17.90 -14.68
N GLY A 327 17.26 17.39 -15.92
CA GLY A 327 16.94 16.00 -16.23
C GLY A 327 17.92 14.96 -15.63
N PRO A 328 17.83 13.68 -16.00
CA PRO A 328 18.65 12.62 -15.38
C PRO A 328 20.14 12.98 -15.39
N CYS A 329 20.74 13.01 -14.20
CA CYS A 329 22.15 13.32 -13.98
C CYS A 329 23.04 12.31 -14.73
N GLY A 330 24.05 12.79 -15.47
CA GLY A 330 25.05 11.93 -16.13
C GLY A 330 25.86 11.05 -15.16
N CYS A 331 25.77 11.30 -13.86
CA CYS A 331 26.31 10.45 -12.81
C CYS A 331 25.59 9.10 -12.64
N CYS A 332 24.41 8.92 -13.25
CA CYS A 332 23.60 7.70 -13.19
C CYS A 332 23.96 6.66 -14.27
N ALA A 333 24.93 6.95 -15.15
CA ALA A 333 25.51 5.92 -16.01
C ALA A 333 26.47 5.08 -15.16
N GLU A 334 26.08 3.85 -14.83
CA GLU A 334 26.97 2.89 -14.18
C GLU A 334 28.26 2.74 -15.03
N PRO A 335 29.46 2.93 -14.45
CA PRO A 335 30.69 2.58 -15.14
C PRO A 335 30.78 1.05 -15.19
N GLY A 336 30.35 0.45 -16.30
CA GLY A 336 30.59 -0.97 -16.60
C GLY A 336 29.38 -1.85 -16.93
N SER A 337 28.20 -1.32 -17.22
CA SER A 337 27.12 -2.13 -17.79
C SER A 337 27.41 -2.39 -19.27
N PRO A 338 27.69 -3.63 -19.73
CA PRO A 338 27.92 -3.89 -21.14
C PRO A 338 26.62 -3.63 -21.93
N ASP A 339 26.73 -2.90 -23.03
CA ASP A 339 25.64 -2.63 -23.97
C ASP A 339 24.93 -3.94 -24.41
N ILE A 340 23.73 -4.18 -23.87
CA ILE A 340 22.87 -5.33 -24.24
C ILE A 340 22.13 -5.08 -25.59
N LEU A 341 22.47 -4.03 -26.33
CA LEU A 341 21.81 -3.70 -27.60
C LEU A 341 22.81 -3.57 -28.77
N SER A 342 23.55 -4.65 -29.07
CA SER A 342 24.14 -4.84 -30.40
C SER A 342 24.38 -6.34 -30.72
N GLY A 343 23.30 -7.10 -30.84
CA GLY A 343 23.34 -8.50 -31.29
C GLY A 343 23.35 -8.63 -32.82
N GLY A 344 24.49 -8.37 -33.45
CA GLY A 344 24.76 -8.78 -34.84
C GLY A 344 24.88 -10.30 -34.94
N ARG A 345 24.16 -10.92 -35.87
CA ARG A 345 24.24 -12.36 -36.15
C ARG A 345 25.51 -12.68 -36.93
N GLY A 346 26.38 -13.50 -36.37
CA GLY A 346 27.41 -14.25 -37.08
C GLY A 346 27.15 -15.76 -36.96
N PRO A 347 27.40 -16.58 -37.99
CA PRO A 347 27.14 -18.01 -37.98
C PRO A 347 28.31 -18.77 -37.35
N GLY A 348 28.04 -19.68 -36.42
CA GLY A 348 29.07 -20.49 -35.79
C GLY A 348 28.51 -21.76 -35.16
N ASP A 349 28.65 -22.86 -35.89
CA ASP A 349 28.80 -24.26 -35.49
C ASP A 349 28.29 -24.69 -34.10
N GLY A 350 27.10 -25.30 -34.10
CA GLY A 350 26.59 -26.07 -32.96
C GLY A 350 27.22 -27.47 -32.87
N PRO A 351 27.59 -27.95 -31.66
CA PRO A 351 28.11 -29.30 -31.48
C PRO A 351 26.99 -30.36 -31.60
N LYS A 352 27.32 -31.49 -32.22
CA LYS A 352 26.44 -32.65 -32.43
C LYS A 352 26.02 -33.29 -31.09
N PRO A 353 24.80 -33.86 -30.98
CA PRO A 353 24.33 -34.51 -29.76
C PRO A 353 24.99 -35.88 -29.56
N GLN A 354 25.41 -36.17 -28.32
CA GLN A 354 25.78 -37.51 -27.89
C GLN A 354 24.51 -38.35 -27.63
N PRO A 355 24.50 -39.66 -27.96
CA PRO A 355 23.39 -40.54 -27.68
C PRO A 355 23.54 -41.18 -26.29
N GLY A 356 22.42 -41.29 -25.57
CA GLY A 356 22.23 -42.31 -24.53
C GLY A 356 22.53 -41.87 -23.10
N VAL A 357 21.57 -41.21 -22.46
CA VAL A 357 21.41 -41.31 -20.99
C VAL A 357 19.92 -41.53 -20.71
N GLY A 358 19.62 -42.66 -20.07
CA GLY A 358 18.26 -43.10 -19.73
C GLY A 358 17.52 -42.07 -18.87
N ARG A 359 16.21 -41.92 -19.14
CA ARG A 359 15.30 -41.11 -18.32
C ARG A 359 15.29 -41.66 -16.89
N PRO A 360 15.61 -40.87 -15.85
CA PRO A 360 15.26 -41.24 -14.50
C PRO A 360 13.73 -41.24 -14.36
N SER A 361 13.21 -42.27 -13.72
CA SER A 361 11.80 -42.37 -13.31
C SER A 361 11.41 -41.14 -12.47
N LYS A 362 10.20 -40.63 -12.71
CA LYS A 362 9.62 -39.53 -11.93
C LYS A 362 9.57 -39.93 -10.45
N PRO A 363 10.06 -39.12 -9.52
CA PRO A 363 9.83 -39.35 -8.10
C PRO A 363 8.35 -39.17 -7.79
N ASP A 364 7.76 -40.20 -7.18
CA ASP A 364 6.41 -40.20 -6.65
C ASP A 364 6.41 -39.42 -5.32
N TYR A 365 6.04 -38.14 -5.39
CA TYR A 365 5.89 -37.32 -4.19
C TYR A 365 4.50 -37.57 -3.60
N GLY A 366 4.42 -38.53 -2.69
CA GLY A 366 3.28 -38.70 -1.80
C GLY A 366 3.09 -37.45 -0.95
N LEU A 367 2.16 -36.58 -1.36
CA LEU A 367 1.63 -35.53 -0.51
C LEU A 367 0.89 -36.22 0.65
N GLY A 368 1.34 -35.98 1.89
CA GLY A 368 0.65 -36.42 3.09
C GLY A 368 -0.81 -35.94 3.11
N PRO A 369 -1.69 -36.61 3.87
CA PRO A 369 -3.13 -36.43 3.75
C PRO A 369 -3.55 -35.00 4.10
N VAL A 370 -3.91 -34.23 3.06
CA VAL A 370 -4.75 -33.05 3.22
C VAL A 370 -6.15 -33.60 3.57
N GLY A 371 -6.58 -33.38 4.82
CA GLY A 371 -7.82 -33.94 5.35
C GLY A 371 -9.00 -33.71 4.41
N ARG A 372 -9.69 -34.79 4.03
CA ARG A 372 -10.94 -34.75 3.27
C ARG A 372 -12.04 -34.13 4.13
N TYR A 373 -12.22 -32.82 4.03
CA TYR A 373 -13.41 -32.15 4.55
C TYR A 373 -13.98 -31.25 3.45
N ASN A 374 -14.95 -31.79 2.72
CA ASN A 374 -16.03 -31.05 2.06
C ASN A 374 -17.00 -32.08 1.47
N ARG A 375 -18.06 -32.40 2.22
CA ARG A 375 -19.24 -33.09 1.69
C ARG A 375 -20.57 -32.42 2.06
N ASP A 376 -20.56 -31.36 2.86
CA ASP A 376 -21.81 -30.84 3.48
C ASP A 376 -22.20 -29.43 3.02
N TYR A 377 -21.70 -28.95 1.90
CA TYR A 377 -22.31 -27.81 1.19
C TYR A 377 -23.26 -28.37 0.11
N ALA A 378 -24.33 -29.03 0.55
CA ALA A 378 -25.50 -29.20 -0.29
C ALA A 378 -26.30 -27.89 -0.21
N GLU A 379 -26.68 -27.35 -1.37
CA GLU A 379 -27.67 -26.28 -1.45
C GLU A 379 -28.97 -26.78 -0.80
N PRO A 380 -29.67 -25.98 0.01
CA PRO A 380 -30.98 -26.40 0.51
C PRO A 380 -31.90 -26.56 -0.70
N ASP A 381 -32.43 -27.77 -0.87
CA ASP A 381 -33.49 -28.05 -1.83
C ASP A 381 -34.61 -27.02 -1.62
N GLU A 382 -34.98 -26.33 -2.71
CA GLU A 382 -36.20 -25.55 -2.79
C GLU A 382 -37.37 -26.48 -2.44
N ALA A 383 -37.90 -26.33 -1.23
CA ALA A 383 -39.13 -27.00 -0.86
C ALA A 383 -40.26 -26.33 -1.65
N ASP A 384 -40.80 -27.08 -2.61
CA ASP A 384 -42.06 -26.80 -3.27
C ASP A 384 -43.16 -26.62 -2.20
N ASP A 385 -43.69 -25.41 -2.11
CA ASP A 385 -44.93 -25.12 -1.38
C ASP A 385 -46.11 -25.71 -2.17
N ALA A 386 -46.80 -26.66 -1.55
CA ALA A 386 -48.13 -27.15 -1.92
C ALA A 386 -49.13 -26.85 -0.80
#